data_AF-A0A7X8AT05-F1
#
_entry.id   AF-A0A7X8AT05-F1
#
_cell.length_a   1.000
_cell.length_b   1.000
_cell.length_c   1.000
_cell.angle_alpha   90.00
_cell.angle_beta   90.00
_cell.angle_gamma   90.00
#
_symmetry.space_group_name_H-M   'P 1'
#
loop_
_entity.id
_entity.type
_entity.pdbx_description
1 polymer ?
#
loop_
_entity_poly.entity_id
_entity_poly.type
_entity_poly.pdbx_seq_one_letter_code
_entity_poly.pdbx_strand_id
1 'polypeptide(L)'
;MKKIIVLVLIAFALTLTGCRLEESNKGNDFTNLPQKEKETDSKKQANNFIDPASTESVTTDTLKNSVKKQLTDSIKEQQETDSVKEQTTDSVKEQVTDINNENITDDWFVGFIGNKKIYAKFDISEDRISGVYHDGYKTNIELKGYFNSITAIKGFRTFELWEETDDGGDIIGIFRTDDYIQGCWIKDDVIYPMHLTREGTDITPPQKPSSDAIKYEGTWTGKSSGFFTGSKANVKALFDDLIYYELSAFNGANSGLLNSFAFIENNVAKTVYENDINIGEKEDIVFEFSVENDLLHLNSNDYSFFCGMGVFFDSHYVKGEIEIKMPTALDVGIVDTKEQDELFKKLVGDRYDDFITYTSTVFYSKLIWNDKEVKAGEAYLRGYSGKCFYIISDEHIYAAINENKNVYYYTNDKNYADNIPEPMVDWVNERLYIWMEDDNGGKIFYNYKDL
;
A
#
# COMPACT_ATOMS: atom_id res chain seq x y z
N MET A 1 25.24 -8.44 20.50
CA MET A 1 24.76 -7.17 19.93
C MET A 1 23.25 -7.25 19.86
N LYS A 2 22.54 -6.54 20.74
CA LYS A 2 21.07 -6.63 20.84
C LYS A 2 20.45 -5.57 19.94
N LYS A 3 19.69 -5.99 18.94
CA LYS A 3 18.74 -5.13 18.22
C LYS A 3 17.33 -5.47 18.70
N ILE A 4 16.60 -4.41 19.00
CA ILE A 4 15.25 -4.41 19.54
C ILE A 4 14.25 -4.53 18.39
N ILE A 5 13.25 -5.37 18.68
CA ILE A 5 11.93 -5.57 18.09
C ILE A 5 11.35 -4.30 17.45
N VAL A 6 10.95 -4.40 16.19
CA VAL A 6 10.02 -3.44 15.56
C VAL A 6 8.61 -3.95 15.83
N LEU A 7 7.89 -3.23 16.68
CA LEU A 7 6.45 -3.37 16.91
C LEU A 7 5.76 -2.39 15.96
N VAL A 8 5.12 -2.89 14.90
CA VAL A 8 4.21 -2.07 14.09
C VAL A 8 2.85 -2.08 14.77
N LEU A 9 2.58 -1.04 15.56
CA LEU A 9 1.23 -0.67 15.97
C LEU A 9 0.57 0.07 14.82
N ILE A 10 -0.36 -0.59 14.12
CA ILE A 10 -1.31 0.09 13.23
C ILE A 10 -2.28 0.86 14.13
N ALA A 11 -2.08 2.17 14.25
CA ALA A 11 -3.08 3.06 14.80
C ALA A 11 -4.15 3.31 13.73
N PHE A 12 -5.25 2.57 13.80
CA PHE A 12 -6.50 2.97 13.15
C PHE A 12 -7.05 4.20 13.88
N ALA A 13 -6.89 5.37 13.29
CA ALA A 13 -7.73 6.52 13.63
C ALA A 13 -9.08 6.35 12.92
N LEU A 14 -10.02 5.69 13.60
CA LEU A 14 -11.45 5.82 13.33
C LEU A 14 -11.88 7.25 13.70
N THR A 15 -11.99 8.14 12.72
CA THR A 15 -12.87 9.31 12.86
C THR A 15 -14.26 8.93 12.39
N LEU A 16 -14.96 8.18 13.25
CA LEU A 16 -16.41 8.14 13.29
C LEU A 16 -16.89 9.44 13.98
N THR A 17 -17.22 10.46 13.20
CA THR A 17 -18.21 11.45 13.65
C THR A 17 -19.52 11.11 12.98
N GLY A 18 -20.34 10.35 13.71
CA GLY A 18 -21.75 10.23 13.42
C GLY A 18 -22.43 11.59 13.59
N CYS A 19 -22.83 12.20 12.47
CA CYS A 19 -24.01 13.06 12.48
C CYS A 19 -25.22 12.15 12.35
N ARG A 20 -25.86 11.91 13.49
CA ARG A 20 -27.18 11.32 13.64
C ARG A 20 -28.18 12.28 12.96
N LEU A 21 -28.69 11.90 11.80
CA LEU A 21 -29.89 12.52 11.21
C LEU A 21 -31.07 11.64 11.57
N GLU A 22 -31.83 12.07 12.58
CA GLU A 22 -33.17 11.57 12.84
C GLU A 22 -34.08 11.94 11.65
N GLU A 23 -34.89 10.98 11.25
CA GLU A 23 -35.95 11.14 10.27
C GLU A 23 -36.95 12.22 10.71
N SER A 24 -37.28 13.15 9.82
CA SER A 24 -38.64 13.69 9.78
C SER A 24 -39.05 13.98 8.33
N ASN A 25 -40.01 13.18 7.86
CA ASN A 25 -40.83 13.49 6.71
C ASN A 25 -41.83 14.61 7.09
N LYS A 26 -41.86 15.71 6.32
CA LYS A 26 -43.08 16.40 5.82
C LYS A 26 -42.76 17.75 5.14
N GLY A 27 -43.07 17.82 3.84
CA GLY A 27 -43.87 18.88 3.17
C GLY A 27 -43.35 20.33 3.08
N ASN A 28 -43.34 20.86 1.85
CA ASN A 28 -43.62 22.23 1.33
C ASN A 28 -43.44 23.43 2.31
N ASP A 29 -42.84 24.57 1.94
CA ASP A 29 -43.22 25.48 0.85
C ASP A 29 -42.21 26.66 0.76
N PHE A 30 -42.24 27.41 -0.34
CA PHE A 30 -41.43 28.62 -0.61
C PHE A 30 -41.67 29.79 0.37
N THR A 31 -40.62 30.60 0.63
CA THR A 31 -40.54 32.09 0.53
C THR A 31 -39.66 32.77 1.61
N ASN A 32 -38.95 33.82 1.15
CA ASN A 32 -38.42 35.01 1.87
C ASN A 32 -37.03 34.97 2.57
N LEU A 33 -36.08 35.69 1.95
CA LEU A 33 -35.01 36.51 2.56
C LEU A 33 -35.62 37.66 3.43
N PRO A 34 -34.88 38.47 4.25
CA PRO A 34 -33.42 38.76 4.23
C PRO A 34 -32.68 39.02 5.59
N GLN A 35 -31.34 39.17 5.48
CA GLN A 35 -30.42 40.16 6.10
C GLN A 35 -29.92 40.13 7.59
N LYS A 36 -28.57 40.21 7.68
CA LYS A 36 -27.67 41.19 8.38
C LYS A 36 -26.95 40.87 9.71
N GLU A 37 -25.62 41.13 9.66
CA GLU A 37 -24.70 41.77 10.64
C GLU A 37 -24.41 41.05 12.00
N LYS A 38 -23.25 41.11 12.66
CA LYS A 38 -21.91 41.75 12.56
C LYS A 38 -21.04 41.20 13.72
N GLU A 39 -19.70 41.23 13.59
CA GLU A 39 -18.64 41.58 14.60
C GLU A 39 -18.72 40.98 16.04
N THR A 40 -17.67 40.67 16.80
CA THR A 40 -16.20 40.86 16.78
C THR A 40 -15.65 40.15 18.04
N ASP A 41 -14.36 39.85 17.99
CA ASP A 41 -13.36 40.23 19.00
C ASP A 41 -12.60 39.18 19.80
N SER A 42 -11.35 39.58 19.96
CA SER A 42 -10.11 38.91 20.32
C SER A 42 -9.87 38.81 21.84
N LYS A 43 -8.96 37.91 22.26
CA LYS A 43 -7.86 38.23 23.20
C LYS A 43 -6.85 37.09 23.37
N LYS A 44 -5.58 37.46 23.13
CA LYS A 44 -4.33 36.74 23.39
C LYS A 44 -3.99 36.72 24.90
N GLN A 45 -3.22 35.71 25.33
CA GLN A 45 -2.24 35.90 26.40
C GLN A 45 -1.01 35.00 26.17
N ALA A 46 0.17 35.64 26.17
CA ALA A 46 1.48 35.09 25.87
C ALA A 46 2.22 34.62 27.14
N ASN A 47 3.23 33.76 26.98
CA ASN A 47 4.43 33.79 27.82
C ASN A 47 5.65 33.08 27.17
N ASN A 48 6.61 33.92 26.79
CA ASN A 48 8.08 33.85 26.88
C ASN A 48 8.85 32.55 26.57
N PHE A 49 9.57 32.62 25.46
CA PHE A 49 10.75 31.81 25.12
C PHE A 49 12.04 32.37 25.75
N ILE A 50 12.97 31.46 26.06
CA ILE A 50 14.41 31.71 26.16
C ILE A 50 15.05 31.02 24.95
N ASP A 51 15.76 31.79 24.15
CA ASP A 51 16.60 31.37 23.01
C ASP A 51 17.91 30.74 23.53
N PRO A 52 18.55 29.76 22.85
CA PRO A 52 19.39 30.15 21.72
C PRO A 52 19.64 29.10 20.59
N ALA A 53 19.82 29.65 19.38
CA ALA A 53 20.93 29.42 18.46
C ALA A 53 21.01 28.18 17.51
N SER A 54 21.44 28.56 16.29
CA SER A 54 22.09 27.81 15.20
C SER A 54 21.29 26.74 14.45
N THR A 55 20.88 27.16 13.26
CA THR A 55 20.54 26.35 12.09
C THR A 55 21.72 25.47 11.66
N GLU A 56 21.56 24.16 11.81
CA GLU A 56 22.23 23.16 10.98
C GLU A 56 21.18 22.17 10.46
N SER A 57 21.27 21.84 9.18
CA SER A 57 20.44 20.81 8.54
C SER A 57 20.71 19.45 9.19
N VAL A 58 19.73 18.93 9.93
CA VAL A 58 19.80 17.64 10.60
C VAL A 58 19.34 16.55 9.64
N THR A 59 20.29 15.77 9.12
CA THR A 59 20.03 14.45 8.54
C THR A 59 19.57 13.46 9.61
N THR A 60 18.82 12.43 9.23
CA THR A 60 18.22 11.39 10.09
C THR A 60 19.18 10.68 11.07
N ASP A 61 20.48 10.83 10.90
CA ASP A 61 21.50 10.29 11.81
C ASP A 61 21.86 11.20 13.01
N THR A 62 21.61 12.51 12.95
CA THR A 62 21.92 13.43 14.07
C THR A 62 20.85 13.37 15.17
N LEU A 63 19.59 13.08 14.82
CA LEU A 63 18.48 12.84 15.76
C LEU A 63 18.67 11.53 16.57
N LYS A 64 19.25 10.49 15.96
CA LYS A 64 19.53 9.21 16.63
C LYS A 64 20.57 9.35 17.75
N ASN A 65 21.51 10.29 17.62
CA ASN A 65 22.61 10.43 18.58
C ASN A 65 22.26 11.30 19.80
N SER A 66 21.34 12.26 19.66
CA SER A 66 20.86 13.09 20.78
C SER A 66 19.99 12.29 21.76
N VAL A 67 19.07 11.47 21.22
CA VAL A 67 18.16 10.61 22.02
C VAL A 67 18.92 9.50 22.76
N LYS A 68 20.01 8.98 22.17
CA LYS A 68 20.88 7.97 22.78
C LYS A 68 21.60 8.50 24.03
N LYS A 69 21.90 9.80 24.09
CA LYS A 69 22.61 10.42 25.21
C LYS A 69 21.71 10.61 26.44
N GLN A 70 20.45 10.99 26.26
CA GLN A 70 19.49 11.13 27.38
C GLN A 70 19.08 9.80 28.02
N LEU A 71 18.99 8.70 27.25
CA LEU A 71 18.66 7.38 27.81
C LEU A 71 19.81 6.74 28.62
N THR A 72 21.06 7.13 28.38
CA THR A 72 22.23 6.50 29.02
C THR A 72 22.39 6.95 30.48
N ASP A 73 21.92 8.16 30.81
CA ASP A 73 22.04 8.71 32.16
C ASP A 73 20.98 8.14 33.12
N SER A 74 19.83 7.68 32.61
CA SER A 74 18.77 7.05 33.43
C SER A 74 19.02 5.57 33.78
N ILE A 75 19.88 4.87 33.03
CA ILE A 75 20.15 3.42 33.24
C ILE A 75 21.25 3.18 34.29
N LYS A 76 22.07 4.20 34.60
CA LYS A 76 23.11 4.09 35.63
C LYS A 76 22.61 4.14 37.08
N GLU A 77 21.32 4.36 37.30
CA GLU A 77 20.76 4.51 38.66
C GLU A 77 20.00 3.26 39.18
N GLN A 78 19.95 2.16 38.42
CA GLN A 78 19.11 0.98 38.78
C GLN A 78 19.79 -0.39 38.81
N GLN A 79 21.12 -0.47 38.82
CA GLN A 79 21.83 -1.74 39.09
C GLN A 79 23.03 -1.55 40.03
N GLU A 80 22.74 -1.45 41.33
CA GLU A 80 23.63 -1.88 42.41
C GLU A 80 22.81 -2.69 43.44
N THR A 81 23.46 -3.68 44.05
CA THR A 81 22.98 -4.71 45.02
C THR A 81 22.34 -5.97 44.39
N ASP A 82 22.77 -7.22 44.62
CA ASP A 82 23.85 -7.79 45.43
C ASP A 82 24.29 -9.16 44.87
N SER A 83 25.58 -9.43 45.07
CA SER A 83 26.40 -10.63 44.82
C SER A 83 26.01 -11.87 45.66
N VAL A 84 26.40 -13.13 45.35
CA VAL A 84 27.71 -13.76 45.68
C VAL A 84 27.75 -15.27 45.28
N LYS A 85 28.77 -15.66 44.47
CA LYS A 85 29.73 -16.83 44.50
C LYS A 85 29.25 -18.31 44.58
N GLU A 86 29.96 -19.35 44.11
CA GLU A 86 31.24 -19.61 43.41
C GLU A 86 31.32 -21.11 42.97
N GLN A 87 32.10 -21.40 41.90
CA GLN A 87 33.03 -22.55 41.69
C GLN A 87 32.46 -23.99 41.49
N THR A 88 32.98 -24.93 40.66
CA THR A 88 34.27 -25.11 39.95
C THR A 88 34.22 -26.31 38.96
N THR A 89 34.97 -26.20 37.84
CA THR A 89 35.85 -27.17 37.09
C THR A 89 35.39 -28.50 36.42
N ASP A 90 35.69 -28.55 35.10
CA ASP A 90 36.52 -29.50 34.31
C ASP A 90 36.12 -30.96 33.95
N SER A 91 35.91 -31.14 32.63
CA SER A 91 36.75 -31.96 31.70
C SER A 91 36.36 -33.40 31.25
N VAL A 92 36.58 -33.63 29.93
CA VAL A 92 37.08 -34.85 29.23
C VAL A 92 36.12 -35.84 28.48
N LYS A 93 36.38 -35.94 27.15
CA LYS A 93 36.31 -37.07 26.16
C LYS A 93 35.00 -37.62 25.57
N GLU A 94 34.80 -37.30 24.28
CA GLU A 94 34.84 -38.19 23.10
C GLU A 94 34.50 -39.69 23.28
N GLN A 95 33.39 -40.12 22.67
CA GLN A 95 33.28 -41.42 21.98
C GLN A 95 32.15 -41.40 20.94
N VAL A 96 32.52 -41.71 19.70
CA VAL A 96 31.63 -42.03 18.58
C VAL A 96 31.22 -43.50 18.72
N THR A 97 29.92 -43.75 18.85
CA THR A 97 29.31 -45.07 18.68
C THR A 97 27.91 -44.92 18.08
N ASP A 98 27.71 -45.66 16.98
CA ASP A 98 26.48 -46.09 16.31
C ASP A 98 25.15 -45.56 16.86
N ILE A 99 24.48 -44.71 16.07
CA ILE A 99 23.06 -44.40 16.26
C ILE A 99 22.25 -45.47 15.54
N ASN A 100 21.99 -46.58 16.24
CA ASN A 100 20.81 -47.38 16.01
C ASN A 100 19.61 -46.64 16.60
N ASN A 101 18.55 -46.46 15.80
CA ASN A 101 17.14 -46.23 16.17
C ASN A 101 16.87 -45.84 17.64
N GLU A 102 17.03 -44.57 17.97
CA GLU A 102 16.45 -43.98 19.18
C GLU A 102 15.71 -42.69 18.82
N ASN A 103 14.38 -42.77 18.97
CA ASN A 103 13.41 -41.66 19.06
C ASN A 103 13.28 -40.73 17.84
N ILE A 104 12.51 -41.17 16.84
CA ILE A 104 11.72 -40.23 16.02
C ILE A 104 10.83 -39.48 17.03
N THR A 105 11.11 -38.20 17.22
CA THR A 105 10.23 -37.34 18.02
C THR A 105 9.11 -36.90 17.09
N ASP A 106 7.86 -37.22 17.43
CA ASP A 106 6.62 -37.13 16.61
C ASP A 106 6.22 -35.70 16.13
N ASP A 107 7.15 -34.74 16.13
CA ASP A 107 6.88 -33.31 15.90
C ASP A 107 7.48 -32.74 14.60
N TRP A 108 8.28 -33.52 13.86
CA TRP A 108 8.94 -33.05 12.65
C TRP A 108 8.07 -33.21 11.41
N PHE A 109 8.16 -32.23 10.53
CA PHE A 109 7.69 -32.27 9.16
C PHE A 109 8.87 -32.45 8.22
N VAL A 110 8.66 -33.23 7.16
CA VAL A 110 9.62 -33.47 6.10
C VAL A 110 8.98 -33.18 4.74
N GLY A 111 9.74 -32.57 3.85
CA GLY A 111 9.25 -32.29 2.51
C GLY A 111 10.24 -31.48 1.70
N PHE A 112 9.75 -30.59 0.84
CA PHE A 112 10.58 -29.86 -0.10
C PHE A 112 10.19 -28.39 -0.21
N ILE A 113 11.20 -27.53 -0.40
CA ILE A 113 11.09 -26.19 -0.99
C ILE A 113 11.73 -26.25 -2.37
N GLY A 114 10.94 -26.05 -3.42
CA GLY A 114 11.36 -26.32 -4.79
C GLY A 114 11.87 -27.76 -4.93
N ASN A 115 13.16 -27.92 -5.24
CA ASN A 115 13.81 -29.22 -5.35
C ASN A 115 14.66 -29.59 -4.11
N LYS A 116 14.71 -28.72 -3.09
CA LYS A 116 15.53 -28.94 -1.90
C LYS A 116 14.70 -29.59 -0.80
N LYS A 117 15.19 -30.73 -0.29
CA LYS A 117 14.57 -31.39 0.86
C LYS A 117 14.81 -30.59 2.12
N ILE A 118 13.77 -30.40 2.93
CA ILE A 118 13.86 -29.74 4.22
C ILE A 118 13.18 -30.55 5.31
N TYR A 119 13.59 -30.28 6.55
CA TYR A 119 12.96 -30.76 7.77
C TYR A 119 12.59 -29.55 8.60
N ALA A 120 11.35 -29.49 9.07
CA ALA A 120 10.83 -28.36 9.82
C ALA A 120 10.11 -28.84 11.08
N LYS A 121 10.24 -28.10 12.16
CA LYS A 121 9.43 -28.26 13.37
C LYS A 121 8.72 -26.94 13.64
N PHE A 122 7.42 -27.01 13.92
CA PHE A 122 6.60 -25.84 14.21
C PHE A 122 6.09 -25.88 15.65
N ASP A 123 6.23 -24.75 16.32
CA ASP A 123 5.62 -24.46 17.62
C ASP A 123 4.41 -23.56 17.37
N ILE A 124 3.22 -24.09 17.62
CA ILE A 124 1.93 -23.45 17.32
C ILE A 124 1.27 -23.03 18.63
N SER A 125 0.95 -21.73 18.76
CA SER A 125 0.01 -21.21 19.75
C SER A 125 -1.25 -20.69 19.06
N GLU A 126 -2.19 -20.13 19.81
CA GLU A 126 -3.51 -19.72 19.29
C GLU A 126 -3.41 -18.73 18.12
N ASP A 127 -2.58 -17.70 18.24
CA ASP A 127 -2.40 -16.61 17.26
C ASP A 127 -1.03 -16.60 16.57
N ARG A 128 -0.09 -17.44 17.01
CA ARG A 128 1.31 -17.43 16.54
C ARG A 128 1.76 -18.79 16.08
N ILE A 129 2.68 -18.74 15.13
CA ILE A 129 3.45 -19.89 14.69
C ILE A 129 4.91 -19.49 14.65
N SER A 130 5.77 -20.36 15.17
CA SER A 130 7.21 -20.24 15.06
C SER A 130 7.78 -21.62 14.73
N GLY A 131 9.07 -21.68 14.46
CA GLY A 131 9.68 -22.98 14.22
C GLY A 131 11.14 -22.88 13.89
N VAL A 132 11.67 -24.03 13.49
CA VAL A 132 13.01 -24.15 12.94
C VAL A 132 12.93 -25.07 11.73
N TYR A 133 13.66 -24.75 10.67
CA TYR A 133 13.91 -25.71 9.61
C TYR A 133 15.40 -25.86 9.30
N HIS A 134 15.79 -27.00 8.74
CA HIS A 134 17.14 -27.22 8.27
C HIS A 134 17.18 -27.86 6.87
N ASP A 135 18.16 -27.44 6.09
CA ASP A 135 18.40 -27.80 4.69
C ASP A 135 19.13 -29.15 4.53
N GLY A 136 18.82 -30.16 5.34
CA GLY A 136 19.51 -31.45 5.30
C GLY A 136 21.01 -31.43 5.67
N TYR A 137 21.65 -30.25 5.79
CA TYR A 137 23.06 -30.07 6.21
C TYR A 137 23.22 -29.58 7.66
N LYS A 138 22.12 -29.57 8.43
CA LYS A 138 22.05 -29.33 9.90
C LYS A 138 22.27 -27.88 10.38
N THR A 139 22.12 -26.88 9.52
CA THR A 139 21.99 -25.49 10.00
C THR A 139 20.53 -25.22 10.34
N ASN A 140 20.26 -24.81 11.58
CA ASN A 140 18.93 -24.43 12.03
C ASN A 140 18.63 -22.99 11.62
N ILE A 141 17.58 -22.81 10.83
CA ILE A 141 17.03 -21.50 10.47
C ILE A 141 15.78 -21.28 11.33
N GLU A 142 15.82 -20.27 12.19
CA GLU A 142 14.69 -19.89 13.02
C GLU A 142 13.61 -19.21 12.16
N LEU A 143 12.35 -19.56 12.45
CA LEU A 143 11.16 -19.02 11.81
C LEU A 143 10.27 -18.34 12.86
N LYS A 144 9.75 -17.16 12.52
CA LYS A 144 8.73 -16.46 13.32
C LYS A 144 7.59 -16.04 12.44
N GLY A 145 6.38 -16.00 13.00
CA GLY A 145 5.22 -15.60 12.24
C GLY A 145 3.89 -15.69 12.98
N TYR A 146 2.82 -15.66 12.20
CA TYR A 146 1.45 -15.58 12.68
C TYR A 146 0.50 -16.35 11.76
N PHE A 147 -0.67 -16.67 12.29
CA PHE A 147 -1.80 -17.10 11.45
C PHE A 147 -2.47 -15.89 10.83
N ASN A 148 -2.71 -15.94 9.52
CA ASN A 148 -3.38 -14.87 8.81
C ASN A 148 -4.88 -14.95 9.08
N SER A 149 -5.37 -14.06 9.95
CA SER A 149 -6.78 -13.94 10.34
C SER A 149 -7.55 -12.91 9.50
N ILE A 150 -6.87 -12.01 8.79
CA ILE A 150 -7.52 -10.92 8.04
C ILE A 150 -7.95 -11.38 6.65
N THR A 151 -7.13 -12.22 6.01
CA THR A 151 -7.44 -12.85 4.72
C THR A 151 -7.47 -14.37 4.87
N ALA A 152 -8.06 -14.85 5.97
CA ALA A 152 -8.20 -16.26 6.27
C ALA A 152 -9.01 -16.97 5.18
N ILE A 153 -8.47 -18.08 4.66
CA ILE A 153 -9.16 -18.88 3.66
C ILE A 153 -10.10 -19.86 4.39
N LYS A 154 -11.38 -19.82 4.06
CA LYS A 154 -12.43 -20.59 4.71
C LYS A 154 -12.09 -22.08 4.76
N GLY A 155 -12.08 -22.62 5.98
CA GLY A 155 -11.78 -24.03 6.22
C GLY A 155 -10.30 -24.39 6.26
N PHE A 156 -9.38 -23.42 6.14
CA PHE A 156 -7.94 -23.65 6.20
C PHE A 156 -7.26 -22.70 7.19
N ARG A 157 -6.28 -23.22 7.94
CA ARG A 157 -5.36 -22.36 8.69
C ARG A 157 -4.26 -21.88 7.76
N THR A 158 -4.30 -20.59 7.42
CA THR A 158 -3.27 -19.88 6.65
C THR A 158 -2.25 -19.25 7.59
N PHE A 159 -0.97 -19.35 7.25
CA PHE A 159 0.10 -18.75 8.05
C PHE A 159 1.17 -18.09 7.18
N GLU A 160 1.87 -17.15 7.81
CA GLU A 160 3.03 -16.48 7.26
C GLU A 160 4.16 -16.60 8.28
N LEU A 161 5.34 -17.00 7.83
CA LEU A 161 6.58 -17.09 8.60
C LEU A 161 7.68 -16.35 7.84
N TRP A 162 8.63 -15.76 8.55
CA TRP A 162 9.85 -15.21 7.97
C TRP A 162 11.08 -15.84 8.61
N GLU A 163 12.15 -15.97 7.83
CA GLU A 163 13.44 -16.45 8.28
C GLU A 163 14.20 -15.38 9.08
N GLU A 164 14.67 -15.74 10.28
CA GLU A 164 15.51 -14.88 11.10
C GLU A 164 16.99 -15.03 10.69
N THR A 165 17.31 -14.73 9.43
CA THR A 165 18.67 -14.77 8.87
C THR A 165 19.00 -13.45 8.15
N ASP A 166 20.29 -13.18 7.91
CA ASP A 166 20.72 -12.00 7.13
C ASP A 166 20.26 -12.11 5.65
N ASP A 167 20.08 -13.34 5.16
CA ASP A 167 19.71 -13.66 3.79
C ASP A 167 18.19 -13.69 3.56
N GLY A 168 17.39 -13.84 4.63
CA GLY A 168 15.94 -13.75 4.64
C GLY A 168 15.17 -14.75 3.75
N GLY A 169 13.85 -14.69 3.88
CA GLY A 169 12.87 -15.44 3.08
C GLY A 169 11.54 -15.56 3.81
N ASP A 170 10.45 -15.53 3.06
CA ASP A 170 9.09 -15.61 3.62
C ASP A 170 8.45 -16.95 3.23
N ILE A 171 7.88 -17.66 4.19
CA ILE A 171 7.07 -18.85 3.96
C ILE A 171 5.62 -18.45 4.14
N ILE A 172 4.82 -18.68 3.11
CA ILE A 172 3.35 -18.58 3.18
C ILE A 172 2.80 -19.98 3.01
N GLY A 173 1.96 -20.42 3.94
CA GLY A 173 1.48 -21.81 3.95
C GLY A 173 0.02 -21.96 4.37
N ILE A 174 -0.53 -23.12 3.99
CA ILE A 174 -1.84 -23.61 4.38
C ILE A 174 -1.72 -25.00 4.98
N PHE A 175 -2.35 -25.20 6.13
CA PHE A 175 -2.57 -26.54 6.66
C PHE A 175 -3.72 -27.18 5.89
N ARG A 176 -3.40 -28.12 4.99
CA ARG A 176 -4.40 -28.98 4.32
C ARG A 176 -4.99 -29.99 5.30
N THR A 177 -4.17 -30.44 6.24
CA THR A 177 -4.52 -31.17 7.46
C THR A 177 -3.54 -30.76 8.57
N ASP A 178 -3.72 -31.24 9.79
CA ASP A 178 -2.77 -31.00 10.89
C ASP A 178 -1.38 -31.62 10.66
N ASP A 179 -1.28 -32.50 9.67
CA ASP A 179 -0.08 -33.28 9.33
C ASP A 179 0.46 -32.94 7.93
N TYR A 180 -0.20 -32.04 7.20
CA TYR A 180 0.17 -31.73 5.82
C TYR A 180 0.00 -30.25 5.51
N ILE A 181 1.10 -29.65 5.07
CA ILE A 181 1.21 -28.25 4.70
C ILE A 181 1.57 -28.15 3.23
N GLN A 182 0.92 -27.23 2.54
CA GLN A 182 1.36 -26.74 1.23
C GLN A 182 1.54 -25.24 1.27
N GLY A 183 2.30 -24.70 0.34
CA GLY A 183 2.46 -23.26 0.20
C GLY A 183 3.65 -22.92 -0.66
N CYS A 184 4.32 -21.83 -0.31
CA CYS A 184 5.51 -21.39 -0.99
C CYS A 184 6.51 -20.74 -0.04
N TRP A 185 7.77 -20.73 -0.49
CA TRP A 185 8.82 -19.90 0.07
C TRP A 185 9.19 -18.85 -0.97
N ILE A 186 9.24 -17.60 -0.54
CA ILE A 186 9.44 -16.42 -1.38
C ILE A 186 10.78 -15.79 -1.00
N LYS A 187 11.63 -15.59 -2.01
CA LYS A 187 12.91 -14.91 -1.85
C LYS A 187 13.25 -14.13 -3.11
N ASP A 188 13.58 -12.85 -2.95
CA ASP A 188 13.98 -11.95 -4.04
C ASP A 188 13.01 -12.02 -5.23
N ASP A 189 11.70 -11.94 -4.95
CA ASP A 189 10.58 -12.08 -5.90
C ASP A 189 10.45 -13.47 -6.59
N VAL A 190 11.24 -14.46 -6.17
CA VAL A 190 11.16 -15.84 -6.66
C VAL A 190 10.31 -16.68 -5.71
N ILE A 191 9.25 -17.27 -6.25
CA ILE A 191 8.31 -18.13 -5.52
C ILE A 191 8.65 -19.60 -5.78
N TYR A 192 9.02 -20.31 -4.71
CA TYR A 192 9.32 -21.73 -4.72
C TYR A 192 8.18 -22.53 -4.08
N PRO A 193 7.62 -23.55 -4.75
CA PRO A 193 6.57 -24.38 -4.16
C PRO A 193 7.11 -25.13 -2.95
N MET A 194 6.31 -25.19 -1.89
CA MET A 194 6.64 -25.87 -0.64
C MET A 194 5.57 -26.90 -0.29
N HIS A 195 5.98 -28.09 0.11
CA HIS A 195 5.11 -29.03 0.80
C HIS A 195 5.85 -29.71 1.94
N LEU A 196 5.13 -30.00 3.02
CA LEU A 196 5.67 -30.57 4.25
C LEU A 196 4.66 -31.57 4.83
N THR A 197 5.13 -32.77 5.16
CA THR A 197 4.33 -33.86 5.71
C THR A 197 4.92 -34.28 7.05
N ARG A 198 4.10 -34.46 8.09
CA ARG A 198 4.56 -34.94 9.38
C ARG A 198 5.23 -36.31 9.23
N GLU A 199 6.41 -36.48 9.82
CA GLU A 199 7.12 -37.76 9.80
C GLU A 199 6.24 -38.89 10.36
N GLY A 200 6.28 -40.05 9.71
CA GLY A 200 5.47 -41.21 10.09
C GLY A 200 4.03 -41.20 9.55
N THR A 201 3.57 -40.12 8.92
CA THR A 201 2.25 -40.09 8.27
C THR A 201 2.31 -40.56 6.82
N ASP A 202 1.26 -41.28 6.39
CA ASP A 202 1.13 -41.78 5.02
C ASP A 202 0.29 -40.81 4.19
N ILE A 203 0.91 -39.69 3.81
CA ILE A 203 0.30 -38.67 2.96
C ILE A 203 1.02 -38.64 1.62
N THR A 204 0.26 -38.78 0.54
CA THR A 204 0.80 -38.72 -0.82
C THR A 204 1.29 -37.29 -1.11
N PRO A 205 2.55 -37.10 -1.51
CA PRO A 205 3.05 -35.78 -1.89
C PRO A 205 2.24 -35.18 -3.05
N PRO A 206 2.16 -33.85 -3.14
CA PRO A 206 1.41 -33.21 -4.20
C PRO A 206 2.07 -33.43 -5.55
N GLN A 207 1.25 -33.45 -6.60
CA GLN A 207 1.78 -33.57 -7.95
C GLN A 207 2.36 -32.22 -8.40
N LYS A 208 3.31 -32.30 -9.33
CA LYS A 208 3.80 -31.10 -10.01
C LYS A 208 2.65 -30.43 -10.77
N PRO A 209 2.72 -29.10 -11.00
CA PRO A 209 1.71 -28.39 -11.77
C PRO A 209 1.31 -29.09 -13.06
N SER A 210 0.01 -29.31 -13.23
CA SER A 210 -0.61 -29.83 -14.45
C SER A 210 -0.74 -28.72 -15.50
N SER A 211 -1.15 -29.06 -16.73
CA SER A 211 -1.53 -28.05 -17.73
C SER A 211 -2.64 -27.13 -17.25
N ASP A 212 -3.56 -27.65 -16.43
CA ASP A 212 -4.71 -26.92 -15.90
C ASP A 212 -4.29 -25.91 -14.84
N ALA A 213 -3.19 -26.15 -14.12
CA ALA A 213 -2.57 -25.18 -13.22
C ALA A 213 -1.67 -24.18 -13.97
N ILE A 214 -0.82 -24.67 -14.88
CA ILE A 214 0.15 -23.87 -15.63
C ILE A 214 -0.52 -22.79 -16.49
N LYS A 215 -1.76 -23.00 -16.96
CA LYS A 215 -2.48 -22.00 -17.75
C LYS A 215 -2.67 -20.67 -17.01
N TYR A 216 -2.75 -20.69 -15.68
CA TYR A 216 -2.87 -19.49 -14.85
C TYR A 216 -1.52 -18.78 -14.66
N GLU A 217 -0.40 -19.48 -14.80
CA GLU A 217 0.93 -18.95 -14.47
C GLU A 217 1.34 -17.78 -15.37
N GLY A 218 1.85 -16.73 -14.71
CA GLY A 218 2.41 -15.54 -15.34
C GLY A 218 1.95 -14.24 -14.70
N THR A 219 2.43 -13.15 -15.28
CA THR A 219 1.93 -11.80 -15.01
C THR A 219 0.79 -11.48 -15.95
N TRP A 220 -0.28 -10.91 -15.41
CA TRP A 220 -1.47 -10.53 -16.14
C TRP A 220 -1.82 -9.08 -15.82
N THR A 221 -2.07 -8.27 -16.84
CA THR A 221 -2.45 -6.87 -16.67
C THR A 221 -3.94 -6.67 -16.94
N GLY A 222 -4.63 -5.97 -16.04
CA GLY A 222 -6.06 -5.70 -16.17
C GLY A 222 -6.35 -4.90 -17.45
N LYS A 223 -7.39 -5.31 -18.20
CA LYS A 223 -7.79 -4.66 -19.45
C LYS A 223 -8.18 -3.19 -19.29
N SER A 224 -8.65 -2.83 -18.10
CA SER A 224 -9.07 -1.48 -17.74
C SER A 224 -7.90 -0.61 -17.27
N SER A 225 -6.66 -1.14 -17.27
CA SER A 225 -5.48 -0.40 -16.82
C SER A 225 -5.14 0.72 -17.79
N GLY A 226 -4.76 1.87 -17.22
CA GLY A 226 -4.34 3.08 -17.90
C GLY A 226 -3.44 3.90 -16.97
N PHE A 227 -3.21 5.16 -17.32
CA PHE A 227 -2.25 5.99 -16.58
C PHE A 227 -2.69 6.29 -15.13
N PHE A 228 -4.00 6.49 -14.89
CA PHE A 228 -4.53 6.88 -13.59
C PHE A 228 -5.07 5.72 -12.73
N THR A 229 -5.20 4.54 -13.33
CA THR A 229 -5.79 3.37 -12.69
C THR A 229 -5.18 2.12 -13.28
N GLY A 230 -4.97 1.08 -12.49
CA GLY A 230 -4.41 -0.15 -13.01
C GLY A 230 -4.67 -1.33 -12.10
N SER A 231 -4.56 -2.53 -12.65
CA SER A 231 -4.62 -3.77 -11.89
C SER A 231 -3.67 -4.80 -12.49
N LYS A 232 -3.02 -5.59 -11.64
CA LYS A 232 -2.16 -6.70 -12.04
C LYS A 232 -2.46 -7.94 -11.22
N ALA A 233 -2.37 -9.09 -11.85
CA ALA A 233 -2.35 -10.39 -11.20
C ALA A 233 -1.04 -11.10 -11.54
N ASN A 234 -0.22 -11.40 -10.53
CA ASN A 234 0.90 -12.33 -10.69
C ASN A 234 0.47 -13.67 -10.13
N VAL A 235 0.56 -14.72 -10.93
CA VAL A 235 0.11 -16.05 -10.54
C VAL A 235 1.23 -17.05 -10.73
N LYS A 236 1.45 -17.87 -9.71
CA LYS A 236 2.37 -18.99 -9.71
C LYS A 236 1.61 -20.30 -9.52
N ALA A 237 1.77 -21.23 -10.45
CA ALA A 237 1.32 -22.60 -10.24
C ALA A 237 2.28 -23.30 -9.26
N LEU A 238 1.76 -23.76 -8.12
CA LEU A 238 2.56 -24.44 -7.10
C LEU A 238 2.47 -25.95 -7.26
N PHE A 239 1.24 -26.46 -7.40
CA PHE A 239 0.91 -27.88 -7.57
C PHE A 239 -0.21 -28.03 -8.62
N ASP A 240 -0.62 -29.26 -8.92
CA ASP A 240 -1.72 -29.53 -9.87
C ASP A 240 -3.07 -28.96 -9.44
N ASP A 241 -3.28 -28.81 -8.13
CA ASP A 241 -4.52 -28.33 -7.52
C ASP A 241 -4.40 -26.97 -6.82
N LEU A 242 -3.22 -26.33 -6.84
CA LEU A 242 -2.93 -25.14 -6.05
C LEU A 242 -2.13 -24.10 -6.84
N ILE A 243 -2.66 -22.88 -6.86
CA ILE A 243 -1.93 -21.69 -7.30
C ILE A 243 -1.74 -20.73 -6.13
N TYR A 244 -0.66 -19.95 -6.19
CA TYR A 244 -0.49 -18.74 -5.41
C TYR A 244 -0.69 -17.55 -6.33
N TYR A 245 -1.38 -16.53 -5.86
CA TYR A 245 -1.58 -15.30 -6.61
C TYR A 245 -1.35 -14.06 -5.76
N GLU A 246 -0.93 -13.00 -6.44
CA GLU A 246 -0.80 -11.65 -5.93
C GLU A 246 -1.63 -10.74 -6.84
N LEU A 247 -2.64 -10.12 -6.27
CA LEU A 247 -3.42 -9.08 -6.92
C LEU A 247 -2.96 -7.72 -6.42
N SER A 248 -2.78 -6.80 -7.36
CA SER A 248 -2.56 -5.39 -7.05
C SER A 248 -3.50 -4.54 -7.87
N ALA A 249 -3.94 -3.42 -7.31
CA ALA A 249 -4.68 -2.41 -8.03
C ALA A 249 -4.38 -1.01 -7.49
N PHE A 250 -4.54 0.01 -8.32
CA PHE A 250 -4.48 1.41 -7.92
C PHE A 250 -5.50 2.24 -8.68
N ASN A 251 -5.93 3.34 -8.05
CA ASN A 251 -6.76 4.37 -8.67
C ASN A 251 -6.44 5.73 -8.00
N GLY A 252 -5.73 6.58 -8.73
CA GLY A 252 -5.07 7.74 -8.18
C GLY A 252 -3.95 7.32 -7.21
N ALA A 253 -3.88 7.93 -6.02
CA ALA A 253 -2.92 7.54 -4.99
C ALA A 253 -3.43 6.45 -4.03
N ASN A 254 -4.64 5.92 -4.25
CA ASN A 254 -5.16 4.78 -3.48
C ASN A 254 -4.72 3.47 -4.13
N SER A 255 -4.48 2.45 -3.31
CA SER A 255 -4.07 1.12 -3.76
C SER A 255 -4.80 -0.02 -3.05
N GLY A 256 -4.63 -1.24 -3.56
CA GLY A 256 -5.03 -2.49 -2.95
C GLY A 256 -4.02 -3.59 -3.30
N LEU A 257 -3.76 -4.49 -2.35
CA LEU A 257 -2.78 -5.58 -2.49
C LEU A 257 -3.31 -6.82 -1.79
N LEU A 258 -3.50 -7.92 -2.50
CA LEU A 258 -4.03 -9.16 -1.94
C LEU A 258 -3.22 -10.36 -2.42
N ASN A 259 -2.59 -11.06 -1.49
CA ASN A 259 -1.82 -12.26 -1.77
C ASN A 259 -2.54 -13.46 -1.16
N SER A 260 -2.69 -14.56 -1.90
CA SER A 260 -3.40 -15.72 -1.39
C SER A 260 -3.18 -16.98 -2.22
N PHE A 261 -3.85 -18.06 -1.82
CA PHE A 261 -3.93 -19.31 -2.57
C PHE A 261 -5.30 -19.48 -3.18
N ALA A 262 -5.37 -20.09 -4.36
CA ALA A 262 -6.60 -20.61 -4.95
C ALA A 262 -6.47 -22.10 -5.25
N PHE A 263 -7.55 -22.83 -4.96
CA PHE A 263 -7.66 -24.27 -5.21
C PHE A 263 -8.30 -24.53 -6.56
N ILE A 264 -7.70 -25.39 -7.37
CA ILE A 264 -8.21 -25.71 -8.70
C ILE A 264 -9.18 -26.89 -8.60
N GLU A 265 -10.44 -26.63 -8.91
CA GLU A 265 -11.47 -27.64 -9.06
C GLU A 265 -12.24 -27.39 -10.34
N ASN A 266 -12.48 -28.45 -11.15
CA ASN A 266 -13.23 -28.35 -12.41
C ASN A 266 -12.73 -27.23 -13.33
N ASN A 267 -11.41 -27.08 -13.45
CA ASN A 267 -10.75 -26.07 -14.29
C ASN A 267 -10.92 -24.61 -13.85
N VAL A 268 -11.44 -24.34 -12.65
CA VAL A 268 -11.56 -23.01 -12.03
C VAL A 268 -10.69 -22.96 -10.77
N ALA A 269 -9.88 -21.92 -10.62
CA ALA A 269 -9.12 -21.71 -9.38
C ALA A 269 -9.92 -20.81 -8.43
N LYS A 270 -10.23 -21.31 -7.23
CA LYS A 270 -11.15 -20.65 -6.30
C LYS A 270 -10.54 -20.39 -4.93
N THR A 271 -10.83 -19.21 -4.39
CA THR A 271 -10.56 -18.82 -3.00
C THR A 271 -11.86 -18.36 -2.36
N VAL A 272 -12.12 -18.81 -1.14
CA VAL A 272 -13.23 -18.34 -0.33
C VAL A 272 -12.64 -17.80 0.96
N TYR A 273 -12.86 -16.53 1.26
CA TYR A 273 -12.37 -15.87 2.45
C TYR A 273 -13.41 -15.87 3.56
N GLU A 274 -12.96 -16.08 4.80
CA GLU A 274 -13.79 -15.87 5.97
C GLU A 274 -14.04 -14.38 6.14
N ASN A 275 -15.31 -14.00 6.29
CA ASN A 275 -15.70 -12.61 6.49
C ASN A 275 -15.99 -12.35 7.97
N ASP A 276 -14.92 -12.26 8.79
CA ASP A 276 -15.03 -11.98 10.24
C ASP A 276 -15.00 -10.47 10.56
N ILE A 277 -15.15 -9.62 9.55
CA ILE A 277 -15.23 -8.18 9.76
C ILE A 277 -16.63 -7.87 10.30
N ASN A 278 -16.71 -7.69 11.63
CA ASN A 278 -17.89 -7.42 12.47
C ASN A 278 -18.79 -6.22 12.01
N ILE A 279 -19.32 -6.27 10.79
CA ILE A 279 -20.22 -5.28 10.20
C ILE A 279 -21.31 -6.02 9.40
N GLY A 280 -22.26 -6.59 10.14
CA GLY A 280 -23.48 -7.21 9.59
C GLY A 280 -23.31 -8.63 9.04
N GLU A 281 -24.41 -9.22 8.57
CA GLU A 281 -24.41 -10.49 7.82
C GLU A 281 -23.85 -10.22 6.42
N LYS A 282 -22.53 -10.25 6.27
CA LYS A 282 -21.92 -10.29 4.94
C LYS A 282 -21.58 -11.74 4.59
N GLU A 283 -21.93 -12.11 3.37
CA GLU A 283 -21.56 -13.39 2.75
C GLU A 283 -20.03 -13.54 2.72
N ASP A 284 -19.54 -14.79 2.64
CA ASP A 284 -18.12 -15.05 2.38
C ASP A 284 -17.69 -14.36 1.09
N ILE A 285 -16.43 -13.92 1.04
CA ILE A 285 -15.90 -13.27 -0.15
C ILE A 285 -15.28 -14.36 -1.04
N VAL A 286 -15.68 -14.40 -2.31
CA VAL A 286 -15.31 -15.48 -3.24
C VAL A 286 -14.56 -14.90 -4.42
N PHE A 287 -13.40 -15.46 -4.72
CA PHE A 287 -12.60 -15.15 -5.89
C PHE A 287 -12.49 -16.40 -6.75
N GLU A 288 -12.91 -16.33 -8.01
CA GLU A 288 -12.85 -17.42 -8.98
C GLU A 288 -12.10 -16.96 -10.22
N PHE A 289 -10.99 -17.63 -10.51
CA PHE A 289 -10.21 -17.43 -11.71
C PHE A 289 -10.53 -18.49 -12.75
N SER A 290 -10.69 -18.06 -14.00
CA SER A 290 -10.72 -18.95 -15.17
C SER A 290 -9.83 -18.37 -16.28
N VAL A 291 -9.36 -19.24 -17.17
CA VAL A 291 -8.55 -18.83 -18.33
C VAL A 291 -9.20 -19.32 -19.61
N GLU A 292 -9.51 -18.38 -20.51
CA GLU A 292 -10.08 -18.66 -21.83
C GLU A 292 -9.38 -17.79 -22.88
N ASN A 293 -8.86 -18.38 -23.96
CA ASN A 293 -8.22 -17.66 -25.06
C ASN A 293 -7.15 -16.63 -24.61
N ASP A 294 -6.24 -17.03 -23.71
CA ASP A 294 -5.20 -16.17 -23.12
C ASP A 294 -5.73 -14.93 -22.38
N LEU A 295 -6.97 -15.00 -21.88
CA LEU A 295 -7.56 -14.04 -20.96
C LEU A 295 -7.77 -14.70 -19.60
N LEU A 296 -7.27 -14.07 -18.55
CA LEU A 296 -7.59 -14.44 -17.17
C LEU A 296 -8.84 -13.66 -16.76
N HIS A 297 -9.88 -14.37 -16.38
CA HIS A 297 -11.10 -13.81 -15.84
C HIS A 297 -11.09 -13.96 -14.33
N LEU A 298 -11.38 -12.87 -13.61
CA LEU A 298 -11.65 -12.88 -12.18
C LEU A 298 -13.15 -12.63 -12.00
N ASN A 299 -13.85 -13.59 -11.42
CA ASN A 299 -15.22 -13.43 -10.93
C ASN A 299 -15.19 -13.31 -9.40
N SER A 300 -15.73 -12.22 -8.87
CA SER A 300 -15.82 -11.98 -7.43
C SER A 300 -17.12 -11.30 -7.03
N ASN A 301 -17.62 -11.59 -5.84
CA ASN A 301 -18.72 -10.86 -5.22
C ASN A 301 -18.27 -9.54 -4.55
N ASP A 302 -16.96 -9.34 -4.36
CA ASP A 302 -16.37 -8.10 -3.87
C ASP A 302 -14.96 -7.88 -4.45
N TYR A 303 -14.90 -7.18 -5.60
CA TYR A 303 -13.63 -6.80 -6.24
C TYR A 303 -12.83 -5.75 -5.46
N SER A 304 -13.40 -5.17 -4.40
CA SER A 304 -12.73 -4.19 -3.53
C SER A 304 -12.17 -4.80 -2.24
N PHE A 305 -12.27 -6.12 -2.07
CA PHE A 305 -11.73 -6.78 -0.89
C PHE A 305 -10.23 -6.48 -0.74
N PHE A 306 -9.84 -5.96 0.42
CA PHE A 306 -8.47 -5.50 0.71
C PHE A 306 -7.96 -4.35 -0.19
N CYS A 307 -8.87 -3.58 -0.78
CA CYS A 307 -8.56 -2.38 -1.55
C CYS A 307 -8.92 -1.10 -0.78
N GLY A 308 -8.14 -0.04 -1.02
CA GLY A 308 -8.48 1.31 -0.57
C GLY A 308 -9.76 1.85 -1.24
N MET A 309 -10.27 2.96 -0.72
CA MET A 309 -11.53 3.55 -1.19
C MET A 309 -11.51 3.82 -2.71
N GLY A 310 -12.48 3.23 -3.42
CA GLY A 310 -12.64 3.41 -4.87
C GLY A 310 -11.54 2.74 -5.70
N VAL A 311 -10.89 1.72 -5.16
CA VAL A 311 -9.97 0.81 -5.86
C VAL A 311 -10.64 -0.56 -5.95
N PHE A 312 -10.51 -1.20 -7.10
CA PHE A 312 -11.07 -2.50 -7.39
C PHE A 312 -10.07 -3.30 -8.22
N PHE A 313 -9.95 -4.60 -7.96
CA PHE A 313 -9.27 -5.51 -8.89
C PHE A 313 -10.07 -5.59 -10.20
N ASP A 314 -9.36 -5.71 -11.33
CA ASP A 314 -10.05 -5.86 -12.62
C ASP A 314 -10.73 -7.23 -12.71
N SER A 315 -11.73 -7.33 -13.57
CA SER A 315 -12.45 -8.58 -13.85
C SER A 315 -11.85 -9.35 -15.03
N HIS A 316 -11.08 -8.66 -15.88
CA HIS A 316 -10.48 -9.23 -17.09
C HIS A 316 -9.03 -8.80 -17.21
N TYR A 317 -8.13 -9.75 -17.42
CA TYR A 317 -6.71 -9.49 -17.60
C TYR A 317 -6.20 -10.08 -18.91
N VAL A 318 -5.22 -9.42 -19.49
CA VAL A 318 -4.43 -9.92 -20.63
C VAL A 318 -3.09 -10.42 -20.14
N LYS A 319 -2.56 -11.46 -20.79
CA LYS A 319 -1.26 -12.01 -20.43
C LYS A 319 -0.13 -11.02 -20.75
N GLY A 320 0.77 -10.83 -19.78
CA GLY A 320 1.91 -9.92 -19.88
C GLY A 320 1.58 -8.48 -19.52
N GLU A 321 2.54 -7.60 -19.80
CA GLU A 321 2.43 -6.15 -19.61
C GLU A 321 1.73 -5.51 -20.81
N ILE A 322 0.95 -4.45 -20.57
CA ILE A 322 0.42 -3.58 -21.63
C ILE A 322 1.18 -2.25 -21.63
N GLU A 323 1.38 -1.68 -22.82
CA GLU A 323 1.98 -0.35 -22.94
C GLU A 323 0.96 0.71 -22.48
N ILE A 324 1.23 1.35 -21.34
CA ILE A 324 0.43 2.47 -20.83
C ILE A 324 1.16 3.76 -21.16
N LYS A 325 0.51 4.62 -21.96
CA LYS A 325 1.06 5.93 -22.32
C LYS A 325 0.48 7.00 -21.42
N MET A 326 1.33 7.94 -21.03
CA MET A 326 0.89 9.17 -20.39
C MET A 326 0.00 9.95 -21.35
N PRO A 327 -1.19 10.39 -20.92
CA PRO A 327 -2.06 11.20 -21.77
C PRO A 327 -1.50 12.62 -21.94
N THR A 328 -1.88 13.30 -23.01
CA THR A 328 -1.57 14.72 -23.24
C THR A 328 -2.56 15.63 -22.52
N ALA A 329 -2.27 16.94 -22.43
CA ALA A 329 -3.19 17.94 -21.88
C ALA A 329 -4.48 18.03 -22.70
N LEU A 330 -4.43 17.67 -23.99
CA LEU A 330 -5.60 17.51 -24.85
C LEU A 330 -6.41 16.26 -24.46
N ASP A 331 -5.75 15.11 -24.27
CA ASP A 331 -6.43 13.84 -23.93
C ASP A 331 -7.17 13.92 -22.60
N VAL A 332 -6.60 14.62 -21.61
CA VAL A 332 -7.22 14.82 -20.29
C VAL A 332 -8.17 16.03 -20.24
N GLY A 333 -8.28 16.77 -21.35
CA GLY A 333 -9.20 17.88 -21.47
C GLY A 333 -8.82 19.13 -20.68
N ILE A 334 -7.54 19.38 -20.39
CA ILE A 334 -7.08 20.70 -19.93
C ILE A 334 -7.26 21.72 -21.07
N VAL A 335 -6.77 21.39 -22.27
CA VAL A 335 -6.87 22.22 -23.48
C VAL A 335 -7.81 21.59 -24.52
N ASP A 336 -8.15 22.32 -25.58
CA ASP A 336 -9.12 21.87 -26.60
C ASP A 336 -8.49 21.59 -27.98
N THR A 337 -7.24 22.00 -28.21
CA THR A 337 -6.54 21.84 -29.50
C THR A 337 -5.10 21.35 -29.31
N LYS A 338 -4.52 20.79 -30.38
CA LYS A 338 -3.11 20.35 -30.39
C LYS A 338 -2.16 21.53 -30.29
N GLU A 339 -2.51 22.66 -30.90
CA GLU A 339 -1.76 23.90 -30.84
C GLU A 339 -1.69 24.42 -29.40
N GLN A 340 -2.80 24.36 -28.66
CA GLN A 340 -2.83 24.69 -27.24
C GLN A 340 -2.07 23.68 -26.39
N ASP A 341 -2.06 22.40 -26.73
CA ASP A 341 -1.27 21.38 -26.01
C ASP A 341 0.24 21.65 -26.14
N GLU A 342 0.71 21.95 -27.36
CA GLU A 342 2.10 22.34 -27.61
C GLU A 342 2.47 23.66 -26.90
N LEU A 343 1.56 24.63 -26.89
CA LEU A 343 1.73 25.88 -26.14
C LEU A 343 1.80 25.60 -24.63
N PHE A 344 0.89 24.79 -24.09
CA PHE A 344 0.84 24.41 -22.68
C PHE A 344 2.15 23.72 -22.27
N LYS A 345 2.61 22.75 -23.06
CA LYS A 345 3.88 22.03 -22.85
C LYS A 345 5.09 22.96 -22.82
N LYS A 346 5.20 23.91 -23.76
CA LYS A 346 6.27 24.92 -23.75
C LYS A 346 6.17 25.86 -22.55
N LEU A 347 4.95 26.22 -22.16
CA LEU A 347 4.68 27.14 -21.06
C LEU A 347 5.11 26.52 -19.72
N VAL A 348 4.65 25.32 -19.40
CA VAL A 348 4.89 24.70 -18.09
C VAL A 348 6.20 23.90 -18.03
N GLY A 349 6.77 23.52 -19.19
CA GLY A 349 8.07 22.85 -19.28
C GLY A 349 8.09 21.53 -18.52
N ASP A 350 9.09 21.36 -17.65
CA ASP A 350 9.32 20.13 -16.86
C ASP A 350 8.14 19.76 -15.93
N ARG A 351 7.21 20.70 -15.70
CA ARG A 351 6.00 20.49 -14.89
C ARG A 351 4.81 19.97 -15.67
N TYR A 352 4.94 19.73 -16.98
CA TYR A 352 3.84 19.25 -17.82
C TYR A 352 3.25 17.96 -17.25
N ASP A 353 4.12 17.01 -16.91
CA ASP A 353 3.71 15.70 -16.41
C ASP A 353 2.98 15.79 -15.05
N ASP A 354 3.34 16.75 -14.21
CA ASP A 354 2.64 17.00 -12.94
C ASP A 354 1.20 17.44 -13.20
N PHE A 355 1.00 18.42 -14.09
CA PHE A 355 -0.33 18.91 -14.44
C PHE A 355 -1.25 17.80 -14.96
N ILE A 356 -0.72 16.90 -15.81
CA ILE A 356 -1.46 15.71 -16.27
C ILE A 356 -1.74 14.76 -15.11
N THR A 357 -0.77 14.50 -14.24
CA THR A 357 -0.94 13.57 -13.11
C THR A 357 -2.09 13.99 -12.17
N TYR A 358 -2.25 15.29 -11.96
CA TYR A 358 -3.36 15.81 -11.15
C TYR A 358 -4.74 15.70 -11.82
N THR A 359 -4.87 15.30 -13.09
CA THR A 359 -6.19 15.18 -13.75
C THR A 359 -6.93 13.87 -13.49
N SER A 360 -6.54 13.08 -12.49
CA SER A 360 -7.33 11.91 -12.08
C SER A 360 -8.75 12.29 -11.63
N THR A 361 -8.94 13.54 -11.17
CA THR A 361 -10.24 14.15 -10.90
C THR A 361 -10.22 15.58 -11.42
N VAL A 362 -11.20 15.94 -12.24
CA VAL A 362 -11.26 17.24 -12.93
C VAL A 362 -12.64 17.87 -12.81
N PHE A 363 -12.66 19.19 -12.69
CA PHE A 363 -13.88 20.00 -12.71
C PHE A 363 -13.65 21.14 -13.70
N TYR A 364 -14.25 21.03 -14.89
CA TYR A 364 -14.19 22.08 -15.91
C TYR A 364 -15.51 22.85 -15.98
N SER A 365 -15.40 24.15 -16.22
CA SER A 365 -16.52 25.03 -16.48
C SER A 365 -16.15 26.03 -17.58
N LYS A 366 -17.17 26.58 -18.24
CA LYS A 366 -17.04 27.73 -19.11
C LYS A 366 -17.51 28.96 -18.35
N LEU A 367 -16.74 30.04 -18.39
CA LEU A 367 -17.13 31.31 -17.80
C LEU A 367 -16.74 32.48 -18.73
N ILE A 368 -17.41 33.62 -18.54
CA ILE A 368 -17.06 34.85 -19.25
C ILE A 368 -16.09 35.64 -18.37
N TRP A 369 -14.91 35.93 -18.88
CA TRP A 369 -13.88 36.73 -18.22
C TRP A 369 -13.23 37.67 -19.22
N ASN A 370 -13.12 38.96 -18.88
CA ASN A 370 -12.66 40.02 -19.78
C ASN A 370 -13.40 40.02 -21.14
N ASP A 371 -14.74 39.90 -21.10
CA ASP A 371 -15.63 39.84 -22.27
C ASP A 371 -15.35 38.68 -23.26
N LYS A 372 -14.56 37.68 -22.85
CA LYS A 372 -14.27 36.47 -23.63
C LYS A 372 -14.78 35.23 -22.89
N GLU A 373 -15.24 34.23 -23.63
CA GLU A 373 -15.49 32.89 -23.07
C GLU A 373 -14.14 32.22 -22.83
N VAL A 374 -13.94 31.72 -21.61
CA VAL A 374 -12.75 30.96 -21.23
C VAL A 374 -13.17 29.66 -20.56
N LYS A 375 -12.34 28.63 -20.73
CA LYS A 375 -12.45 27.38 -20.01
C LYS A 375 -11.66 27.49 -18.72
N ALA A 376 -12.31 27.29 -17.59
CA ALA A 376 -11.64 27.24 -16.29
C ALA A 376 -11.79 25.84 -15.68
N GLY A 377 -10.84 25.43 -14.85
CA GLY A 377 -11.04 24.21 -14.10
C GLY A 377 -10.04 23.96 -13.00
N GLU A 378 -10.44 23.11 -12.07
CA GLU A 378 -9.60 22.58 -10.99
C GLU A 378 -9.36 21.09 -11.24
N ALA A 379 -8.14 20.63 -10.98
CA ALA A 379 -7.79 19.22 -11.03
C ALA A 379 -7.04 18.82 -9.76
N TYR A 380 -7.25 17.59 -9.30
CA TYR A 380 -6.44 17.02 -8.23
C TYR A 380 -6.32 15.49 -8.32
N LEU A 381 -5.28 14.99 -7.67
CA LEU A 381 -5.03 13.57 -7.50
C LEU A 381 -5.59 13.12 -6.14
N ARG A 382 -6.59 12.24 -6.15
CA ARG A 382 -7.17 11.72 -4.90
C ARG A 382 -6.10 11.01 -4.08
N GLY A 383 -5.96 11.41 -2.81
CA GLY A 383 -4.99 10.85 -1.88
C GLY A 383 -3.58 11.47 -1.94
N TYR A 384 -3.36 12.46 -2.83
CA TYR A 384 -2.08 13.17 -2.95
C TYR A 384 -2.23 14.64 -2.53
N SER A 385 -1.13 15.23 -2.02
CA SER A 385 -1.09 16.65 -1.72
C SER A 385 -0.84 17.45 -2.99
N GLY A 386 -1.65 18.48 -3.22
CA GLY A 386 -1.54 19.36 -4.37
C GLY A 386 -2.73 19.28 -5.31
N LYS A 387 -2.92 20.37 -6.04
CA LYS A 387 -4.04 20.63 -6.93
C LYS A 387 -3.57 21.58 -8.01
N CYS A 388 -4.26 21.56 -9.12
CA CYS A 388 -4.03 22.46 -10.22
C CYS A 388 -5.28 23.31 -10.49
N PHE A 389 -5.07 24.51 -11.01
CA PHE A 389 -6.13 25.36 -11.55
C PHE A 389 -5.70 25.90 -12.91
N TYR A 390 -6.65 25.99 -13.82
CA TYR A 390 -6.41 26.42 -15.19
C TYR A 390 -7.45 27.45 -15.63
N ILE A 391 -7.04 28.42 -16.42
CA ILE A 391 -7.89 29.25 -17.27
C ILE A 391 -7.29 29.22 -18.67
N ILE A 392 -8.06 28.75 -19.64
CA ILE A 392 -7.64 28.54 -21.02
C ILE A 392 -8.54 29.37 -21.93
N SER A 393 -7.92 30.22 -22.75
CA SER A 393 -8.55 30.96 -23.84
C SER A 393 -7.91 30.58 -25.17
N ASP A 394 -8.38 31.15 -26.27
CA ASP A 394 -7.82 30.88 -27.60
C ASP A 394 -6.33 31.26 -27.70
N GLU A 395 -5.92 32.36 -27.04
CA GLU A 395 -4.58 32.95 -27.17
C GLU A 395 -3.73 32.82 -25.90
N HIS A 396 -4.38 32.73 -24.74
CA HIS A 396 -3.71 32.81 -23.44
C HIS A 396 -4.07 31.64 -22.53
N ILE A 397 -3.04 31.16 -21.83
CA ILE A 397 -3.10 30.10 -20.83
C ILE A 397 -2.66 30.68 -19.50
N TYR A 398 -3.40 30.32 -18.45
CA TYR A 398 -3.09 30.61 -17.06
C TYR A 398 -3.18 29.30 -16.30
N ALA A 399 -2.07 28.79 -15.80
CA ALA A 399 -2.01 27.51 -15.11
C ALA A 399 -1.31 27.67 -13.77
N ALA A 400 -1.86 27.08 -12.73
CA ALA A 400 -1.26 27.09 -11.40
C ALA A 400 -1.28 25.70 -10.79
N ILE A 401 -0.20 25.34 -10.11
CA ILE A 401 -0.07 24.11 -9.33
C ILE A 401 0.34 24.46 -7.91
N ASN A 402 -0.31 23.86 -6.91
CA ASN A 402 0.04 24.07 -5.51
C ASN A 402 0.80 22.87 -4.93
N GLU A 403 1.93 23.15 -4.29
CA GLU A 403 2.79 22.13 -3.65
C GLU A 403 3.44 22.72 -2.41
N ASN A 404 3.42 22.00 -1.30
CA ASN A 404 4.11 22.39 -0.07
C ASN A 404 3.83 23.84 0.36
N LYS A 405 2.55 24.24 0.35
CA LYS A 405 2.05 25.59 0.63
C LYS A 405 2.41 26.67 -0.41
N ASN A 406 3.18 26.37 -1.45
CA ASN A 406 3.50 27.30 -2.51
C ASN A 406 2.59 27.11 -3.72
N VAL A 407 2.41 28.18 -4.49
CA VAL A 407 1.73 28.17 -5.78
C VAL A 407 2.73 28.52 -6.86
N TYR A 408 2.87 27.66 -7.85
CA TYR A 408 3.66 27.93 -9.05
C TYR A 408 2.68 28.27 -10.17
N TYR A 409 2.72 29.52 -10.60
CA TYR A 409 1.81 30.07 -11.59
C TYR A 409 2.55 30.32 -12.91
N TYR A 410 1.90 29.99 -14.01
CA TYR A 410 2.44 30.01 -15.36
C TYR A 410 1.47 30.75 -16.28
N THR A 411 1.98 31.68 -17.10
CA THR A 411 1.18 32.34 -18.12
C THR A 411 1.99 32.80 -19.32
N ASN A 412 1.36 32.88 -20.49
CA ASN A 412 1.89 33.56 -21.67
C ASN A 412 1.29 34.95 -21.90
N ASP A 413 0.44 35.47 -20.98
CA ASP A 413 -0.05 36.84 -21.04
C ASP A 413 0.83 37.77 -20.18
N LYS A 414 1.50 38.71 -20.84
CA LYS A 414 2.35 39.71 -20.20
C LYS A 414 1.61 40.57 -19.17
N ASN A 415 0.31 40.82 -19.37
CA ASN A 415 -0.50 41.63 -18.45
C ASN A 415 -0.71 40.93 -17.10
N TYR A 416 -0.55 39.60 -17.06
CA TYR A 416 -0.65 38.78 -15.87
C TYR A 416 0.68 38.15 -15.48
N ALA A 417 1.81 38.69 -15.96
CA ALA A 417 3.13 38.15 -15.66
C ALA A 417 3.42 38.13 -14.15
N ASP A 418 2.96 39.13 -13.40
CA ASP A 418 3.14 39.27 -11.95
C ASP A 418 1.79 39.39 -11.21
N ASN A 419 0.69 38.91 -11.80
CA ASN A 419 -0.65 39.01 -11.22
C ASN A 419 -1.50 37.77 -11.50
N ILE A 420 -2.30 37.35 -10.51
CA ILE A 420 -3.21 36.22 -10.63
C ILE A 420 -4.55 36.67 -11.26
N PRO A 421 -5.06 35.98 -12.30
CA PRO A 421 -6.39 36.22 -12.85
C PRO A 421 -7.49 36.10 -11.80
N GLU A 422 -8.47 37.00 -11.85
CA GLU A 422 -9.58 37.06 -10.88
C GLU A 422 -10.28 35.71 -10.64
N PRO A 423 -10.58 34.89 -11.67
CA PRO A 423 -11.22 33.57 -11.45
C PRO A 423 -10.36 32.55 -10.68
N MET A 424 -9.06 32.80 -10.53
CA MET A 424 -8.10 31.92 -9.84
C MET A 424 -7.74 32.45 -8.44
N VAL A 425 -8.08 33.70 -8.10
CA VAL A 425 -7.63 34.36 -6.86
C VAL A 425 -8.10 33.61 -5.60
N ASP A 426 -9.37 33.23 -5.52
CA ASP A 426 -9.92 32.54 -4.35
C ASP A 426 -9.24 31.18 -4.16
N TRP A 427 -9.05 30.43 -5.26
CA TRP A 427 -8.32 29.18 -5.24
C TRP A 427 -6.89 29.38 -4.71
N VAL A 428 -6.15 30.37 -5.22
CA VAL A 428 -4.78 30.65 -4.73
C VAL A 428 -4.79 31.01 -3.24
N ASN A 429 -5.66 31.92 -2.81
CA ASN A 429 -5.74 32.38 -1.43
C ASN A 429 -6.01 31.23 -0.46
N GLU A 430 -6.97 30.35 -0.78
CA GLU A 430 -7.27 29.18 0.05
C GLU A 430 -6.05 28.28 0.27
N ARG A 431 -5.19 28.10 -0.76
CA ARG A 431 -4.02 27.22 -0.67
C ARG A 431 -2.83 27.87 0.02
N LEU A 432 -2.75 29.21 0.05
CA LEU A 432 -1.77 29.95 0.83
C LEU A 432 -2.14 30.02 2.33
N TYR A 433 -3.41 29.80 2.70
CA TYR A 433 -3.95 30.02 4.05
C TYR A 433 -4.17 28.76 4.92
N ILE A 434 -3.70 27.57 4.51
CA ILE A 434 -4.03 26.31 5.21
C ILE A 434 -3.27 26.16 6.54
N TRP A 435 -3.98 26.47 7.64
CA TRP A 435 -3.88 26.03 9.04
C TRP A 435 -2.53 25.48 9.57
N MET A 436 -1.73 26.33 10.21
CA MET A 436 -1.09 26.19 11.53
C MET A 436 0.05 27.21 11.68
N GLU A 437 0.35 27.55 12.93
CA GLU A 437 1.07 28.70 13.51
C GLU A 437 2.54 28.92 13.09
N ASP A 438 2.91 28.61 11.85
CA ASP A 438 4.26 28.84 11.32
C ASP A 438 4.30 30.14 10.50
N ASP A 439 5.10 31.11 10.96
CA ASP A 439 5.24 32.49 10.44
C ASP A 439 5.76 32.62 8.99
N ASN A 440 5.90 31.51 8.25
CA ASN A 440 6.32 31.53 6.85
C ASN A 440 5.18 31.02 5.96
N GLY A 441 4.23 31.90 5.66
CA GLY A 441 3.14 31.64 4.72
C GLY A 441 3.64 31.21 3.34
N GLY A 442 2.75 30.56 2.58
CA GLY A 442 3.01 30.16 1.21
C GLY A 442 3.43 31.31 0.30
N LYS A 443 4.19 31.01 -0.75
CA LYS A 443 4.58 31.99 -1.78
C LYS A 443 3.99 31.64 -3.13
N ILE A 444 3.79 32.68 -3.94
CA ILE A 444 3.49 32.54 -5.37
C ILE A 444 4.78 32.73 -6.15
N PHE A 445 5.08 31.78 -7.03
CA PHE A 445 6.17 31.86 -7.99
C PHE A 445 5.56 32.13 -9.36
N TYR A 446 5.85 33.30 -9.92
CA TYR A 446 5.35 33.74 -11.22
C TYR A 446 6.30 33.31 -12.34
N ASN A 447 5.77 32.60 -13.34
CA ASN A 447 6.53 32.04 -14.46
C ASN A 447 5.90 32.50 -15.79
N TYR A 448 6.21 33.72 -16.19
CA TYR A 448 5.82 34.25 -17.49
C TYR A 448 6.78 33.79 -18.60
N LYS A 449 6.22 33.43 -19.76
CA LYS A 449 6.98 33.19 -20.99
C LYS A 449 6.31 33.89 -22.17
N ASP A 450 7.08 34.64 -22.95
CA ASP A 450 6.64 35.24 -24.21
C ASP A 450 6.70 34.18 -25.31
N LEU A 451 5.56 33.51 -25.59
CA LEU A 451 5.46 32.31 -26.45
C LEU A 451 4.48 32.48 -27.60
#